data_AF-A0A4Q3RV64-F1
#
_entry.id   AF-A0A4Q3RV64-F1
#
_cell.length_a   1.000
_cell.length_b   1.000
_cell.length_c   1.000
_cell.angle_alpha   90.00
_cell.angle_beta   90.00
_cell.angle_gamma   90.00
#
_symmetry.space_group_name_H-M   'P 1'
#
loop_
_entity.id
_entity.type
_entity.pdbx_description
1 polymer ?
#
loop_
_entity_poly.entity_id
_entity_poly.type
_entity_poly.pdbx_seq_one_letter_code
_entity_poly.pdbx_strand_id
1 'polypeptide(L)'
;TDRNRTSPFAFTGNKFEFRAVGSAANCAGPMTTINTIMAETLKKFKGEVDAVIEKGEKKEVALMQIIQKYIVESKAVLFEGDGYSEEWAKEAEKRGLGNVKTTPLALDAFVTEQAKQLFTNNSIYSIPELEARHDIMLEAYVKKVQIEARVMGDLASTLILPAAVKYQNDIIKNIVGLKEVGLPESAYANQKQILEVLSEHINVIADNVEKMIEARKVANEIDSMRKKAIAYCDDVKGKYFDIIRYHVDKLELMVDDNYWPLPKYRELLFLR
;
A
#
# COMPACT_ATOMS: atom_id res chain seq x y z
N THR A 1 27.83 3.58 11.63
CA THR A 1 26.98 2.72 10.80
C THR A 1 25.60 2.70 11.40
N ASP A 2 24.65 3.24 10.67
CA ASP A 2 23.25 3.16 11.04
C ASP A 2 22.77 1.70 10.90
N ARG A 3 22.30 1.12 12.00
CA ARG A 3 21.72 -0.23 12.06
C ARG A 3 20.19 -0.19 12.18
N ASN A 4 19.60 1.00 12.24
CA ASN A 4 18.17 1.19 12.31
C ASN A 4 17.53 0.67 11.03
N ARG A 5 16.70 -0.37 11.13
CA ARG A 5 16.04 -1.02 9.98
C ARG A 5 14.71 -0.37 9.59
N THR A 6 14.28 0.66 10.31
CA THR A 6 13.02 1.37 10.07
C THR A 6 13.19 2.57 9.12
N SER A 7 14.43 3.01 8.88
CA SER A 7 14.72 4.09 7.93
C SER A 7 14.67 3.61 6.46
N PRO A 8 14.04 4.39 5.55
CA PRO A 8 14.02 4.10 4.12
C PRO A 8 15.36 4.34 3.42
N PHE A 9 16.25 5.16 3.99
CA PHE A 9 17.55 5.50 3.41
C PHE A 9 18.61 5.58 4.52
N ALA A 10 19.50 4.58 4.58
CA ALA A 10 20.42 4.42 5.71
C ALA A 10 21.88 4.39 5.28
N PHE A 11 22.77 5.05 6.02
CA PHE A 11 24.21 4.95 5.81
C PHE A 11 24.81 3.81 6.66
N THR A 12 25.18 2.71 6.01
CA THR A 12 25.62 1.49 6.71
C THR A 12 27.13 1.34 6.85
N GLY A 13 27.89 2.42 6.63
CA GLY A 13 29.31 2.55 6.98
C GLY A 13 30.21 2.93 5.81
N ASN A 14 30.09 2.23 4.69
CA ASN A 14 30.79 2.54 3.44
C ASN A 14 29.85 2.65 2.23
N LYS A 15 28.54 2.56 2.46
CA LYS A 15 27.49 2.61 1.44
C LYS A 15 26.19 3.15 2.01
N PHE A 16 25.30 3.55 1.11
CA PHE A 16 23.90 3.81 1.42
C PHE A 16 23.04 2.60 1.05
N GLU A 17 22.03 2.34 1.86
CA GLU A 17 20.99 1.34 1.62
C GLU A 17 19.66 2.03 1.44
N PHE A 18 19.08 1.91 0.24
CA PHE A 18 17.73 2.38 -0.06
C PHE A 18 16.74 1.23 0.11
N ARG A 19 15.93 1.29 1.17
CA ARG A 19 15.08 0.19 1.64
C ARG A 19 13.61 0.33 1.25
N ALA A 20 13.22 1.44 0.64
CA ALA A 20 11.85 1.68 0.21
C ALA A 20 11.45 0.90 -1.07
N VAL A 21 12.37 0.16 -1.69
CA VAL A 21 12.11 -0.59 -2.92
C VAL A 21 11.35 -1.89 -2.62
N GLY A 22 10.17 -2.04 -3.21
CA GLY A 22 9.37 -3.27 -3.06
C GLY A 22 10.04 -4.49 -3.72
N SER A 23 9.83 -5.68 -3.16
CA SER A 23 10.49 -6.93 -3.60
C SER A 23 10.21 -7.33 -5.06
N ALA A 24 9.05 -6.95 -5.60
CA ALA A 24 8.67 -7.21 -6.99
C ALA A 24 9.06 -6.08 -7.96
N ALA A 25 9.63 -4.97 -7.47
CA ALA A 25 9.96 -3.83 -8.30
C ALA A 25 11.29 -4.04 -9.05
N ASN A 26 11.36 -3.54 -10.29
CA ASN A 26 12.60 -3.48 -11.02
C ASN A 26 13.50 -2.37 -10.44
N CYS A 27 14.72 -2.73 -10.03
CA CYS A 27 15.70 -1.81 -9.46
C CYS A 27 16.05 -0.63 -10.37
N ALA A 28 15.89 -0.76 -11.69
CA ALA A 28 16.24 0.27 -12.66
C ALA A 28 15.49 1.60 -12.40
N GLY A 29 14.22 1.58 -12.00
CA GLY A 29 13.44 2.80 -11.74
C GLY A 29 14.01 3.63 -10.57
N PRO A 30 14.10 3.05 -9.36
CA PRO A 30 14.75 3.70 -8.22
C PRO A 30 16.19 4.12 -8.49
N MET A 31 16.99 3.27 -9.16
CA MET A 31 18.39 3.59 -9.46
C MET A 31 18.51 4.75 -10.46
N THR A 32 17.67 4.80 -11.50
CA THR A 32 17.63 5.93 -12.44
C THR A 32 17.32 7.22 -11.69
N THR A 33 16.32 7.19 -10.81
CA THR A 33 15.91 8.37 -10.04
C THR A 33 17.01 8.85 -9.09
N ILE A 34 17.55 7.96 -8.25
CA ILE A 34 18.60 8.30 -7.26
C ILE A 34 19.88 8.78 -7.94
N ASN A 35 20.32 8.10 -9.01
CA ASN A 35 21.53 8.51 -9.73
C ASN A 35 21.34 9.86 -10.44
N THR A 36 20.13 10.15 -10.94
CA THR A 36 19.82 11.46 -11.52
C THR A 36 19.85 12.56 -10.46
N ILE A 37 19.25 12.33 -9.28
CA ILE A 37 19.30 13.27 -8.14
C ILE A 37 20.75 13.54 -7.73
N MET A 38 21.57 12.50 -7.63
CA MET A 38 22.99 12.64 -7.29
C MET A 38 23.75 13.43 -8.37
N ALA A 39 23.53 13.14 -9.66
CA ALA A 39 24.16 13.85 -10.76
C ALA A 39 23.82 15.35 -10.75
N GLU A 40 22.54 15.70 -10.57
CA GLU A 40 22.10 17.10 -10.45
C GLU A 40 22.74 17.79 -9.25
N THR A 41 22.76 17.11 -8.09
CA THR A 41 23.35 17.64 -6.86
C THR A 41 24.85 17.92 -7.02
N LEU A 42 25.59 17.04 -7.69
CA LEU A 42 27.03 17.22 -7.94
C LEU A 42 27.31 18.33 -8.95
N LYS A 43 26.49 18.46 -10.01
CA LYS A 43 26.59 19.59 -10.96
C LYS A 43 26.36 20.92 -10.25
N LYS A 44 25.31 21.00 -9.43
CA LYS A 44 25.00 22.18 -8.62
C LYS A 44 26.13 22.49 -7.65
N PHE A 45 26.61 21.50 -6.92
CA PHE A 45 27.73 21.64 -5.98
C PHE A 45 28.97 22.24 -6.67
N LYS A 46 29.34 21.70 -7.86
CA LYS A 46 30.46 22.23 -8.64
C LYS A 46 30.23 23.71 -8.99
N GLY A 47 29.08 24.05 -9.55
CA GLY A 47 28.77 25.44 -9.94
C GLY A 47 28.79 26.42 -8.76
N GLU A 48 28.28 26.01 -7.60
CA GLU A 48 28.32 26.83 -6.38
C GLU A 48 29.77 27.02 -5.88
N VAL A 49 30.61 25.99 -5.93
CA VAL A 49 32.03 26.08 -5.55
C VAL A 49 32.80 26.98 -6.52
N ASP A 50 32.62 26.79 -7.83
CA ASP A 50 33.30 27.59 -8.87
C ASP A 50 32.95 29.08 -8.72
N ALA A 51 31.68 29.41 -8.45
CA ALA A 51 31.24 30.79 -8.22
C ALA A 51 31.85 31.45 -6.97
N VAL A 52 32.26 30.67 -5.96
CA VAL A 52 32.98 31.18 -4.78
C VAL A 52 34.46 31.39 -5.11
N ILE A 53 35.06 30.47 -5.88
CA ILE A 53 36.44 30.60 -6.36
C ILE A 53 36.61 31.83 -7.25
N GLU A 54 35.66 32.11 -8.15
CA GLU A 54 35.67 33.30 -9.01
C GLU A 54 35.64 34.62 -8.22
N LYS A 55 35.15 34.61 -6.98
CA LYS A 55 35.18 35.76 -6.06
C LYS A 55 36.53 35.95 -5.36
N GLY A 56 37.52 35.10 -5.65
CA GLY A 56 38.89 35.20 -5.14
C GLY A 56 39.21 34.28 -3.95
N GLU A 57 38.28 33.43 -3.54
CA GLU A 57 38.50 32.47 -2.46
C GLU A 57 39.38 31.29 -2.90
N LYS A 58 40.17 30.75 -1.98
CA LYS A 58 40.93 29.51 -2.23
C LYS A 58 39.97 28.33 -2.36
N LYS A 59 40.28 27.39 -3.26
CA LYS A 59 39.50 26.17 -3.50
C LYS A 59 39.09 25.43 -2.22
N GLU A 60 40.02 25.23 -1.29
CA GLU A 60 39.78 24.52 -0.02
C GLU A 60 38.74 25.25 0.85
N VAL A 61 38.80 26.58 0.89
CA VAL A 61 37.86 27.43 1.63
C VAL A 61 36.48 27.38 0.98
N ALA A 62 36.42 27.50 -0.36
CA ALA A 62 35.17 27.40 -1.12
C ALA A 62 34.46 26.06 -0.89
N LEU A 63 35.20 24.95 -0.94
CA LEU A 63 34.67 23.61 -0.66
C LEU A 63 34.09 23.51 0.76
N MET A 64 34.83 23.98 1.76
CA MET A 64 34.37 23.96 3.16
C MET A 64 33.10 24.80 3.36
N GLN A 65 33.01 25.98 2.73
CA GLN A 65 31.83 26.84 2.81
C GLN A 65 30.58 26.16 2.25
N ILE A 66 30.66 25.58 1.04
CA ILE A 66 29.51 24.91 0.41
C ILE A 66 29.12 23.62 1.14
N ILE A 67 30.09 22.83 1.61
CA ILE A 67 29.80 21.62 2.41
C ILE A 67 29.06 21.98 3.71
N GLN A 68 29.52 23.01 4.44
CA GLN A 68 28.85 23.46 5.66
C GLN A 68 27.42 23.91 5.39
N LYS A 69 27.19 24.66 4.30
CA LYS A 69 25.86 25.05 3.85
C LYS A 69 24.96 23.81 3.64
N TYR A 70 25.42 22.80 2.89
CA TYR A 70 24.63 21.60 2.62
C TYR A 70 24.34 20.78 3.88
N ILE A 71 25.27 20.72 4.84
CA ILE A 71 25.02 20.08 6.15
C ILE A 71 23.84 20.75 6.85
N VAL A 72 23.82 22.09 6.91
CA VAL A 72 22.72 22.85 7.54
C VAL A 72 21.40 22.63 6.80
N GLU A 73 21.40 22.72 5.46
CA GLU A 73 20.20 22.54 4.62
C GLU A 73 19.61 21.12 4.73
N SER A 74 20.47 20.11 4.88
CA SER A 74 20.07 18.70 4.98
C SER A 74 19.52 18.30 6.35
N LYS A 75 19.63 19.13 7.39
CA LYS A 75 19.24 18.74 8.77
C LYS A 75 17.79 18.26 8.89
N ALA A 76 16.88 18.82 8.10
CA ALA A 76 15.47 18.44 8.14
C ALA A 76 15.24 16.96 7.80
N VAL A 77 16.03 16.38 6.88
CA VAL A 77 15.89 15.00 6.40
C VAL A 77 16.65 13.97 7.24
N LEU A 78 17.48 14.41 8.20
CA LEU A 78 18.24 13.52 9.07
C LEU A 78 17.40 13.11 10.28
N PHE A 79 17.25 11.80 10.48
CA PHE A 79 16.50 11.20 11.58
C PHE A 79 17.14 9.88 12.01
N GLU A 80 17.30 9.71 13.33
CA GLU A 80 17.98 8.53 13.93
C GLU A 80 17.05 7.68 14.81
N GLY A 81 15.77 8.07 14.95
CA GLY A 81 14.78 7.39 15.80
C GLY A 81 13.96 6.32 15.10
N ASP A 82 12.88 5.88 15.74
CA ASP A 82 11.97 4.88 15.16
C ASP A 82 11.10 5.48 14.04
N GLY A 83 11.36 5.06 12.80
CA GLY A 83 10.66 5.50 11.60
C GLY A 83 9.21 5.02 11.49
N TYR A 84 8.77 4.07 12.32
CA TYR A 84 7.39 3.58 12.34
C TYR A 84 6.51 4.29 13.37
N SER A 85 7.10 5.10 14.25
CA SER A 85 6.37 5.77 15.33
C SER A 85 5.41 6.85 14.81
N GLU A 86 4.27 7.02 15.48
CA GLU A 86 3.37 8.16 15.22
C GLU A 86 4.05 9.51 15.54
N GLU A 87 4.96 9.50 16.50
CA GLU A 87 5.76 10.66 16.88
C GLU A 87 6.59 11.15 15.69
N TRP A 88 7.26 10.22 14.98
CA TRP A 88 7.99 10.55 13.76
C TRP A 88 7.06 11.06 12.66
N ALA A 89 5.87 10.47 12.48
CA ALA A 89 4.93 10.95 11.48
C ALA A 89 4.53 12.42 11.71
N LYS A 90 4.24 12.81 12.96
CA LYS A 90 3.91 14.19 13.35
C LYS A 90 5.13 15.12 13.23
N GLU A 91 6.32 14.64 13.57
CA GLU A 91 7.54 15.42 13.47
C GLU A 91 7.95 15.67 12.00
N ALA A 92 7.88 14.64 11.16
CA ALA A 92 8.15 14.72 9.73
C ALA A 92 7.24 15.76 9.05
N GLU A 93 5.96 15.81 9.39
CA GLU A 93 5.03 16.82 8.91
C GLU A 93 5.45 18.24 9.34
N LYS A 94 5.84 18.44 10.62
CA LYS A 94 6.38 19.73 11.09
C LYS A 94 7.65 20.14 10.36
N ARG A 95 8.47 19.18 9.93
CA ARG A 95 9.69 19.39 9.14
C ARG A 95 9.40 19.60 7.65
N GLY A 96 8.14 19.51 7.21
CA GLY A 96 7.74 19.63 5.80
C GLY A 96 8.07 18.40 4.95
N LEU A 97 8.33 17.25 5.58
CA LEU A 97 8.60 15.99 4.88
C LEU A 97 7.29 15.34 4.45
N GLY A 98 7.19 15.00 3.16
CA GLY A 98 5.99 14.39 2.59
C GLY A 98 5.74 12.98 3.13
N ASN A 99 4.48 12.69 3.46
CA ASN A 99 4.01 11.36 3.86
C ASN A 99 2.79 10.95 3.02
N VAL A 100 3.05 10.47 1.80
CA VAL A 100 1.99 10.08 0.86
C VAL A 100 1.74 8.58 0.97
N LYS A 101 0.60 8.21 1.56
CA LYS A 101 0.30 6.81 1.92
C LYS A 101 -0.27 5.97 0.78
N THR A 102 -0.92 6.60 -0.19
CA THR A 102 -1.64 5.89 -1.26
C THR A 102 -0.88 5.96 -2.58
N THR A 103 -0.88 4.85 -3.32
CA THR A 103 -0.14 4.73 -4.57
C THR A 103 -0.54 5.78 -5.62
N PRO A 104 -1.84 6.04 -5.91
CA PRO A 104 -2.20 7.01 -6.93
C PRO A 104 -1.65 8.41 -6.66
N LEU A 105 -1.73 8.86 -5.40
CA LEU A 105 -1.21 10.16 -5.00
C LEU A 105 0.33 10.19 -4.99
N ALA A 106 0.98 9.09 -4.57
CA ALA A 106 2.44 9.01 -4.55
C ALA A 106 3.03 9.06 -5.97
N LEU A 107 2.32 8.51 -6.95
CA LEU A 107 2.75 8.53 -8.35
C LEU A 107 2.77 9.96 -8.93
N ASP A 108 1.97 10.90 -8.40
CA ASP A 108 2.00 12.29 -8.85
C ASP A 108 3.36 12.97 -8.68
N ALA A 109 4.25 12.40 -7.86
CA ALA A 109 5.63 12.85 -7.74
C ALA A 109 6.34 12.92 -9.11
N PHE A 110 6.01 12.04 -10.07
CA PHE A 110 6.59 12.02 -11.42
C PHE A 110 6.22 13.23 -12.29
N VAL A 111 5.07 13.85 -12.03
CA VAL A 111 4.53 14.97 -12.82
C VAL A 111 4.67 16.32 -12.12
N THR A 112 5.38 16.37 -10.99
CA THR A 112 5.74 17.64 -10.35
C THR A 112 6.73 18.41 -11.21
N GLU A 113 6.67 19.74 -11.16
CA GLU A 113 7.62 20.60 -11.87
C GLU A 113 9.07 20.32 -11.45
N GLN A 114 9.30 19.98 -10.18
CA GLN A 114 10.61 19.58 -9.66
C GLN A 114 11.13 18.30 -10.34
N ALA A 115 10.28 17.28 -10.49
CA ALA A 115 10.66 16.05 -11.19
C ALA A 115 10.88 16.31 -12.68
N LYS A 116 9.99 17.07 -13.33
CA LYS A 116 10.13 17.44 -14.75
C LYS A 116 11.48 18.10 -15.00
N GLN A 117 11.81 19.16 -14.25
CA GLN A 117 13.09 19.86 -14.37
C GLN A 117 14.29 18.95 -14.09
N LEU A 118 14.25 18.14 -13.03
CA LEU A 118 15.32 17.23 -12.67
C LEU A 118 15.69 16.30 -13.84
N PHE A 119 14.69 15.63 -14.42
CA PHE A 119 14.94 14.66 -15.48
C PHE A 119 15.26 15.32 -16.82
N THR A 120 14.61 16.44 -17.17
CA THR A 120 14.89 17.15 -18.44
C THR A 120 16.28 17.79 -18.43
N ASN A 121 16.68 18.44 -17.34
CA ASN A 121 17.99 19.10 -17.22
C ASN A 121 19.14 18.08 -17.27
N ASN A 122 18.88 16.85 -16.87
CA ASN A 122 19.85 15.75 -16.95
C ASN A 122 19.73 14.92 -18.23
N SER A 123 18.85 15.27 -19.16
CA SER A 123 18.62 14.54 -20.42
C SER A 123 18.30 13.06 -20.20
N ILE A 124 17.57 12.76 -19.12
CA ILE A 124 17.18 11.39 -18.75
C ILE A 124 15.80 11.06 -19.33
N TYR A 125 14.84 11.97 -19.14
CA TYR A 125 13.50 11.89 -19.74
C TYR A 125 13.07 13.26 -20.22
N SER A 126 12.27 13.27 -21.28
CA SER A 126 11.47 14.42 -21.70
C SER A 126 10.18 14.52 -20.89
N ILE A 127 9.52 15.68 -20.93
CA ILE A 127 8.24 15.91 -20.24
C ILE A 127 7.16 14.91 -20.68
N PRO A 128 6.95 14.66 -22.00
CA PRO A 128 5.96 13.68 -22.45
C PRO A 128 6.27 12.25 -21.99
N GLU A 129 7.55 11.87 -21.87
CA GLU A 129 7.92 10.54 -21.37
C GLU A 129 7.62 10.38 -19.88
N LEU A 130 7.79 11.43 -19.06
CA LEU A 130 7.41 11.40 -17.66
C LEU A 130 5.90 11.28 -17.47
N GLU A 131 5.13 12.06 -18.21
CA GLU A 131 3.66 12.03 -18.18
C GLU A 131 3.15 10.65 -18.65
N ALA A 132 3.71 10.11 -19.73
CA ALA A 132 3.38 8.76 -20.18
C ALA A 132 3.71 7.69 -19.13
N ARG A 133 4.85 7.80 -18.44
CA ARG A 133 5.22 6.87 -17.35
C ARG A 133 4.24 6.94 -16.19
N HIS A 134 3.83 8.15 -15.78
CA HIS A 134 2.82 8.36 -14.75
C HIS A 134 1.51 7.68 -15.12
N ASP A 135 1.01 7.89 -16.33
CA ASP A 135 -0.22 7.28 -16.82
C ASP A 135 -0.14 5.74 -16.86
N ILE A 136 0.97 5.17 -17.36
CA ILE A 136 1.18 3.72 -17.41
C ILE A 136 1.18 3.12 -15.99
N MET A 137 1.82 3.80 -15.03
CA MET A 137 1.87 3.32 -13.64
C MET A 137 0.50 3.40 -12.96
N LEU A 138 -0.28 4.45 -13.22
CA LEU A 138 -1.66 4.56 -12.75
C LEU A 138 -2.55 3.48 -13.37
N GLU A 139 -2.42 3.22 -14.67
CA GLU A 139 -3.15 2.17 -15.36
C GLU A 139 -2.81 0.78 -14.80
N ALA A 140 -1.52 0.50 -14.56
CA ALA A 140 -1.07 -0.74 -13.94
C ALA A 140 -1.65 -0.93 -12.54
N TYR A 141 -1.70 0.15 -11.73
CA TYR A 141 -2.35 0.14 -10.43
C TYR A 141 -3.86 -0.18 -10.54
N VAL A 142 -4.58 0.53 -11.41
CA VAL A 142 -6.02 0.32 -11.66
C VAL A 142 -6.29 -1.13 -12.05
N LYS A 143 -5.54 -1.66 -13.03
CA LYS A 143 -5.69 -3.05 -13.48
C LYS A 143 -5.45 -4.05 -12.36
N LYS A 144 -4.42 -3.83 -11.54
CA LYS A 144 -4.11 -4.71 -10.41
C LYS A 144 -5.25 -4.73 -9.38
N VAL A 145 -5.68 -3.56 -8.91
CA VAL A 145 -6.80 -3.46 -7.93
C VAL A 145 -8.09 -4.00 -8.52
N GLN A 146 -8.35 -3.78 -9.82
CA GLN A 146 -9.50 -4.33 -10.51
C GLN A 146 -9.50 -5.86 -10.52
N ILE A 147 -8.35 -6.49 -10.78
CA ILE A 147 -8.20 -7.95 -10.74
C ILE A 147 -8.40 -8.44 -9.30
N GLU A 148 -7.77 -7.81 -8.31
CA GLU A 148 -7.93 -8.14 -6.88
C GLU A 148 -9.42 -8.09 -6.48
N ALA A 149 -10.15 -7.03 -6.85
CA ALA A 149 -11.57 -6.88 -6.55
C ALA A 149 -12.43 -7.95 -7.23
N ARG A 150 -12.14 -8.30 -8.50
CA ARG A 150 -12.86 -9.34 -9.24
C ARG A 150 -12.66 -10.71 -8.61
N VAL A 151 -11.42 -11.06 -8.30
CA VAL A 151 -11.08 -12.33 -7.66
C VAL A 151 -11.70 -12.40 -6.27
N MET A 152 -11.64 -11.33 -5.48
CA MET A 152 -12.27 -11.28 -4.16
C MET A 152 -13.79 -11.50 -4.25
N GLY A 153 -14.47 -10.81 -5.15
CA GLY A 153 -15.91 -10.97 -5.35
C GLY A 153 -16.30 -12.38 -5.83
N ASP A 154 -15.51 -12.95 -6.75
CA ASP A 154 -15.72 -14.30 -7.28
C ASP A 154 -15.52 -15.37 -6.20
N LEU A 155 -14.39 -15.33 -5.47
CA LEU A 155 -14.10 -16.27 -4.38
C LEU A 155 -15.15 -16.18 -3.27
N ALA A 156 -15.55 -14.96 -2.88
CA ALA A 156 -16.57 -14.76 -1.87
C ALA A 156 -17.92 -15.37 -2.30
N SER A 157 -18.34 -15.11 -3.54
CA SER A 157 -19.65 -15.53 -4.06
C SER A 157 -19.75 -17.02 -4.40
N THR A 158 -18.66 -17.60 -4.90
CA THR A 158 -18.68 -18.97 -5.46
C THR A 158 -18.13 -20.03 -4.51
N LEU A 159 -17.23 -19.66 -3.59
CA LEU A 159 -16.60 -20.59 -2.66
C LEU A 159 -17.03 -20.34 -1.22
N ILE A 160 -16.80 -19.13 -0.70
CA ILE A 160 -16.96 -18.85 0.74
C ILE A 160 -18.42 -18.83 1.16
N LEU A 161 -19.27 -18.03 0.50
CA LEU A 161 -20.69 -17.92 0.85
C LEU A 161 -21.41 -19.27 0.73
N PRO A 162 -21.23 -20.07 -0.34
CA PRO A 162 -21.84 -21.40 -0.42
C PRO A 162 -21.38 -22.36 0.68
N ALA A 163 -20.09 -22.35 1.04
CA ALA A 163 -19.57 -23.17 2.14
C ALA A 163 -20.21 -22.78 3.49
N ALA A 164 -20.26 -21.48 3.76
CA ALA A 164 -20.85 -20.95 4.98
C ALA A 164 -22.35 -21.25 5.09
N VAL A 165 -23.11 -21.11 4.00
CA VAL A 165 -24.55 -21.43 3.95
C VAL A 165 -24.80 -22.93 4.13
N LYS A 166 -23.95 -23.81 3.59
CA LYS A 166 -24.04 -25.26 3.84
C LYS A 166 -23.88 -25.57 5.32
N TYR A 167 -22.84 -25.03 5.96
CA TYR A 167 -22.61 -25.21 7.39
C TYR A 167 -23.75 -24.61 8.23
N GLN A 168 -24.25 -23.43 7.83
CA GLN A 168 -25.42 -22.79 8.45
C GLN A 168 -26.65 -23.71 8.46
N ASN A 169 -26.92 -24.38 7.34
CA ASN A 169 -28.04 -25.31 7.23
C ASN A 169 -27.91 -26.51 8.15
N ASP A 170 -26.70 -27.00 8.43
CA ASP A 170 -26.49 -28.12 9.34
C ASP A 170 -26.67 -27.71 10.81
N ILE A 171 -26.29 -26.50 11.18
CA ILE A 171 -26.63 -25.92 12.50
C ILE A 171 -28.14 -25.78 12.65
N ILE A 172 -28.84 -25.29 11.61
CA ILE A 172 -30.31 -25.17 11.62
C ILE A 172 -30.97 -26.54 11.84
N LYS A 173 -30.54 -27.57 11.09
CA LYS A 173 -31.04 -28.94 11.26
C LYS A 173 -30.81 -29.45 12.68
N ASN A 174 -29.65 -29.18 13.27
CA ASN A 174 -29.34 -29.57 14.65
C ASN A 174 -30.32 -28.92 15.64
N ILE A 175 -30.54 -27.61 15.54
CA ILE A 175 -31.47 -26.87 16.41
C ILE A 175 -32.90 -27.42 16.26
N VAL A 176 -33.36 -27.63 15.03
CA VAL A 176 -34.70 -28.19 14.76
C VAL A 176 -34.83 -29.59 15.37
N GLY A 177 -33.84 -30.47 15.17
CA GLY A 177 -33.85 -31.81 15.74
C GLY A 177 -33.88 -31.83 17.27
N LEU A 178 -33.10 -30.96 17.93
CA LEU A 178 -33.13 -30.84 19.41
C LEU A 178 -34.50 -30.37 19.91
N LYS A 179 -35.14 -29.44 19.18
CA LYS A 179 -36.48 -28.94 19.49
C LYS A 179 -37.55 -30.03 19.31
N GLU A 180 -37.47 -30.82 18.25
CA GLU A 180 -38.42 -31.90 17.95
C GLU A 180 -38.40 -33.03 18.99
N VAL A 181 -37.23 -33.31 19.58
CA VAL A 181 -37.08 -34.29 20.68
C VAL A 181 -37.58 -33.72 22.03
N GLY A 182 -38.02 -32.46 22.07
CA GLY A 182 -38.63 -31.84 23.24
C GLY A 182 -37.64 -31.21 24.22
N LEU A 183 -36.41 -30.93 23.79
CA LEU A 183 -35.44 -30.24 24.65
C LEU A 183 -35.80 -28.75 24.83
N PRO A 184 -35.55 -28.17 26.02
CA PRO A 184 -35.79 -26.77 26.28
C PRO A 184 -34.82 -25.88 25.48
N GLU A 185 -35.20 -24.61 25.25
CA GLU A 185 -34.37 -23.65 24.50
C GLU A 185 -32.96 -23.46 25.08
N SER A 186 -32.81 -23.61 26.40
CA SER A 186 -31.49 -23.59 27.07
C SER A 186 -30.53 -24.67 26.57
N ALA A 187 -31.04 -25.78 26.01
CA ALA A 187 -30.21 -26.87 25.50
C ALA A 187 -29.58 -26.55 24.12
N TYR A 188 -30.11 -25.56 23.39
CA TYR A 188 -29.61 -25.17 22.06
C TYR A 188 -29.33 -23.66 21.94
N ALA A 189 -29.25 -22.94 23.05
CA ALA A 189 -28.99 -21.50 23.09
C ALA A 189 -27.65 -21.12 22.43
N ASN A 190 -26.60 -21.91 22.66
CA ASN A 190 -25.28 -21.67 22.07
C ASN A 190 -25.29 -21.84 20.55
N GLN A 191 -25.98 -22.86 20.03
CA GLN A 191 -26.13 -23.12 18.61
C GLN A 191 -26.89 -21.99 17.92
N LYS A 192 -27.93 -21.47 18.58
CA LYS A 192 -28.68 -20.30 18.11
C LYS A 192 -27.79 -19.06 18.03
N GLN A 193 -26.96 -18.80 19.04
CA GLN A 193 -26.01 -17.69 19.01
C GLN A 193 -24.97 -17.82 17.88
N ILE A 194 -24.43 -19.02 17.67
CA ILE A 194 -23.50 -19.28 16.55
C ILE A 194 -24.21 -19.03 15.21
N LEU A 195 -25.45 -19.48 15.07
CA LEU A 195 -26.26 -19.28 13.87
C LEU A 195 -26.49 -17.79 13.58
N GLU A 196 -26.79 -16.99 14.59
CA GLU A 196 -26.97 -15.54 14.47
C GLU A 196 -25.69 -14.85 13.96
N VAL A 197 -24.54 -15.12 14.58
CA VAL A 197 -23.24 -14.55 14.18
C VAL A 197 -22.84 -15.00 12.77
N LEU A 198 -23.04 -16.28 12.44
CA LEU A 198 -22.75 -16.82 11.12
C LEU A 198 -23.60 -16.11 10.05
N SER A 199 -24.89 -15.92 10.33
CA SER A 199 -25.83 -15.22 9.44
C SER A 199 -25.41 -13.76 9.23
N GLU A 200 -24.99 -13.06 10.28
CA GLU A 200 -24.49 -11.70 10.19
C GLU A 200 -23.29 -11.62 9.23
N HIS A 201 -22.28 -12.46 9.41
CA HIS A 201 -21.10 -12.45 8.55
C HIS A 201 -21.42 -12.79 7.08
N ILE A 202 -22.28 -13.78 6.84
CA ILE A 202 -22.76 -14.12 5.49
C ILE A 202 -23.42 -12.91 4.82
N ASN A 203 -24.32 -12.24 5.54
CA ASN A 203 -25.06 -11.09 5.01
C ASN A 203 -24.13 -9.91 4.70
N VAL A 204 -23.20 -9.59 5.62
CA VAL A 204 -22.27 -8.47 5.42
C VAL A 204 -21.33 -8.74 4.24
N ILE A 205 -20.85 -9.97 4.05
CA ILE A 205 -20.03 -10.32 2.88
C ILE A 205 -20.84 -10.16 1.60
N ALA A 206 -22.05 -10.73 1.53
CA ALA A 206 -22.88 -10.69 0.33
C ALA A 206 -23.19 -9.25 -0.10
N ASP A 207 -23.63 -8.41 0.84
CA ASP A 207 -23.96 -7.00 0.60
C ASP A 207 -22.72 -6.18 0.17
N ASN A 208 -21.58 -6.36 0.83
CA ASN A 208 -20.37 -5.61 0.48
C ASN A 208 -19.76 -6.07 -0.85
N VAL A 209 -19.88 -7.35 -1.22
CA VAL A 209 -19.46 -7.83 -2.55
C VAL A 209 -20.28 -7.17 -3.65
N GLU A 210 -21.61 -7.11 -3.49
CA GLU A 210 -22.49 -6.43 -4.45
C GLU A 210 -22.15 -4.93 -4.58
N LYS A 211 -22.00 -4.24 -3.44
CA LYS A 211 -21.60 -2.82 -3.40
C LYS A 211 -20.23 -2.57 -4.02
N MET A 212 -19.25 -3.45 -3.77
CA MET A 212 -17.93 -3.37 -4.38
C MET A 212 -18.01 -3.54 -5.90
N ILE A 213 -18.83 -4.47 -6.40
CA ILE A 213 -19.04 -4.67 -7.83
C ILE A 213 -19.62 -3.41 -8.47
N GLU A 214 -20.59 -2.77 -7.82
CA GLU A 214 -21.19 -1.53 -8.31
C GLU A 214 -20.20 -0.35 -8.29
N ALA A 215 -19.49 -0.15 -7.18
CA ALA A 215 -18.42 0.86 -7.09
C ALA A 215 -17.37 0.69 -8.20
N ARG A 216 -17.02 -0.56 -8.52
CA ARG A 216 -16.13 -0.89 -9.63
C ARG A 216 -16.71 -0.47 -10.98
N LYS A 217 -18.02 -0.64 -11.23
CA LYS A 217 -18.66 -0.20 -12.48
C LYS A 217 -18.54 1.31 -12.64
N VAL A 218 -18.94 2.06 -11.61
CA VAL A 218 -18.82 3.53 -11.57
C VAL A 218 -17.37 3.98 -11.81
N ALA A 219 -16.39 3.35 -11.15
CA ALA A 219 -14.98 3.69 -11.33
C ALA A 219 -14.47 3.42 -12.76
N ASN A 220 -15.03 2.43 -13.48
CA ASN A 220 -14.59 2.14 -14.86
C ASN A 220 -15.00 3.21 -15.86
N GLU A 221 -16.11 3.90 -15.61
CA GLU A 221 -16.67 4.95 -16.48
C GLU A 221 -15.92 6.28 -16.37
N ILE A 222 -15.01 6.43 -15.41
CA ILE A 222 -14.19 7.63 -15.27
C ILE A 222 -13.20 7.72 -16.44
N ASP A 223 -13.20 8.81 -17.20
CA ASP A 223 -12.28 8.96 -18.34
C ASP A 223 -10.82 9.20 -17.92
N SER A 224 -10.62 10.07 -16.92
CA SER A 224 -9.28 10.43 -16.44
C SER A 224 -8.62 9.27 -15.69
N MET A 225 -7.45 8.83 -16.15
CA MET A 225 -6.71 7.72 -15.53
C MET A 225 -6.36 8.00 -14.07
N ARG A 226 -5.92 9.22 -13.74
CA ARG A 226 -5.63 9.63 -12.36
C ARG A 226 -6.87 9.57 -11.47
N LYS A 227 -8.00 10.13 -11.92
CA LYS A 227 -9.26 10.08 -11.16
C LYS A 227 -9.76 8.64 -10.98
N LYS A 228 -9.62 7.80 -12.01
CA LYS A 228 -9.94 6.37 -11.97
C LYS A 228 -9.07 5.64 -10.94
N ALA A 229 -7.77 5.89 -10.92
CA ALA A 229 -6.86 5.30 -9.94
C ALA A 229 -7.22 5.69 -8.51
N ILE A 230 -7.58 6.96 -8.27
CA ILE A 230 -8.05 7.42 -6.96
C ILE A 230 -9.37 6.73 -6.57
N ALA A 231 -10.35 6.66 -7.47
CA ALA A 231 -11.62 5.96 -7.22
C ALA A 231 -11.41 4.47 -6.90
N TYR A 232 -10.50 3.79 -7.61
CA TYR A 232 -10.15 2.41 -7.30
C TYR A 232 -9.45 2.26 -5.93
N CYS A 233 -8.61 3.23 -5.56
CA CYS A 233 -7.94 3.25 -4.26
C CYS A 233 -8.92 3.46 -3.11
N ASP A 234 -9.76 4.48 -3.20
CA ASP A 234 -10.54 4.97 -2.07
C ASP A 234 -11.94 4.33 -2.07
N ASP A 235 -12.63 4.38 -3.21
CA ASP A 235 -14.04 3.96 -3.31
C ASP A 235 -14.21 2.45 -3.52
N VAL A 236 -13.18 1.74 -4.00
CA VAL A 236 -13.22 0.28 -4.18
C VAL A 236 -12.39 -0.42 -3.10
N LYS A 237 -11.06 -0.25 -3.14
CA LYS A 237 -10.17 -0.95 -2.22
C LYS A 237 -10.36 -0.50 -0.78
N GLY A 238 -10.28 0.81 -0.52
CA GLY A 238 -10.35 1.38 0.83
C GLY A 238 -11.70 1.13 1.53
N LYS A 239 -12.80 1.08 0.77
CA LYS A 239 -14.14 0.83 1.34
C LYS A 239 -14.44 -0.64 1.59
N TYR A 240 -14.05 -1.55 0.69
CA TYR A 240 -14.63 -2.90 0.69
C TYR A 240 -13.64 -4.02 1.02
N PHE A 241 -12.36 -3.89 0.69
CA PHE A 241 -11.44 -5.04 0.76
C PHE A 241 -11.26 -5.55 2.18
N ASP A 242 -11.00 -4.65 3.13
CA ASP A 242 -10.75 -5.04 4.52
C ASP A 242 -12.03 -5.50 5.21
N ILE A 243 -13.18 -4.91 4.87
CA ILE A 243 -14.49 -5.33 5.42
C ILE A 243 -14.82 -6.76 4.98
N ILE A 244 -14.77 -7.03 3.67
CA ILE A 244 -15.06 -8.36 3.12
C ILE A 244 -14.09 -9.37 3.73
N ARG A 245 -12.79 -9.06 3.70
CA ARG A 245 -11.77 -9.94 4.24
C ARG A 245 -11.99 -10.24 5.72
N TYR A 246 -12.25 -9.22 6.54
CA TYR A 246 -12.49 -9.40 7.97
C TYR A 246 -13.60 -10.42 8.23
N HIS A 247 -14.73 -10.30 7.54
CA HIS A 247 -15.85 -11.22 7.73
C HIS A 247 -15.57 -12.62 7.19
N VAL A 248 -14.82 -12.75 6.09
CA VAL A 248 -14.36 -14.05 5.58
C VAL A 248 -13.42 -14.72 6.60
N ASP A 249 -12.46 -13.98 7.16
CA ASP A 249 -11.53 -14.49 8.17
C ASP A 249 -12.27 -14.91 9.46
N LYS A 250 -13.38 -14.24 9.81
CA LYS A 250 -14.25 -14.68 10.92
C LYS A 250 -15.01 -15.95 10.59
N LEU A 251 -15.53 -16.08 9.36
CA LEU A 251 -16.18 -17.32 8.92
C LEU A 251 -15.21 -18.50 8.93
N GLU A 252 -13.94 -18.31 8.57
CA GLU A 252 -12.91 -19.38 8.60
C GLU A 252 -12.77 -20.04 9.97
N LEU A 253 -12.95 -19.25 11.05
CA LEU A 253 -12.83 -19.72 12.42
C LEU A 253 -14.09 -20.46 12.91
N MET A 254 -15.24 -20.20 12.29
CA MET A 254 -16.54 -20.70 12.72
C MET A 254 -17.01 -21.89 11.89
N VAL A 255 -16.71 -21.90 10.59
CA VAL A 255 -17.10 -22.95 9.66
C VAL A 255 -16.20 -24.17 9.87
N ASP A 256 -16.83 -25.35 9.94
CA ASP A 256 -16.13 -26.61 10.05
C ASP A 256 -15.13 -26.80 8.88
N ASP A 257 -13.95 -27.30 9.22
CA ASP A 257 -12.81 -27.45 8.31
C ASP A 257 -13.16 -28.27 7.05
N ASN A 258 -14.06 -29.24 7.17
CA ASN A 258 -14.51 -30.08 6.05
C ASN A 258 -15.34 -29.30 5.01
N TYR A 259 -15.99 -28.21 5.42
CA TYR A 259 -16.74 -27.34 4.53
C TYR A 259 -15.88 -26.22 3.96
N TRP A 260 -14.77 -25.89 4.61
CA TRP A 260 -13.95 -24.74 4.24
C TRP A 260 -13.15 -25.02 2.96
N PRO A 261 -13.34 -24.23 1.88
CA PRO A 261 -12.83 -24.59 0.56
C PRO A 261 -11.38 -24.18 0.31
N LEU A 262 -10.82 -23.29 1.15
CA LEU A 262 -9.48 -22.72 0.94
C LEU A 262 -8.50 -23.27 1.97
N PRO A 263 -7.22 -23.49 1.58
CA PRO A 263 -6.20 -23.88 2.53
C PRO A 263 -6.00 -22.77 3.58
N LYS A 264 -5.94 -23.16 4.84
CA LYS A 264 -5.76 -22.23 5.96
C LYS A 264 -4.32 -21.74 6.02
N TYR A 265 -4.09 -20.57 6.62
CA TYR A 265 -2.73 -20.02 6.76
C TYR A 265 -1.75 -20.99 7.44
N ARG A 266 -2.22 -21.79 8.40
CA ARG A 266 -1.39 -22.83 9.06
C ARG A 266 -0.84 -23.86 8.06
N GLU A 267 -1.61 -24.16 7.02
CA GLU A 267 -1.29 -25.17 6.02
C GLU A 267 -0.32 -24.58 5.00
N LEU A 268 -0.62 -23.37 4.51
CA LEU A 268 0.24 -22.64 3.58
C LEU A 268 1.64 -22.34 4.14
N LEU A 269 1.75 -22.12 5.46
CA LEU A 269 3.00 -21.68 6.08
C LEU A 269 3.83 -22.84 6.68
N PHE A 270 3.19 -23.92 7.14
CA PHE A 270 3.86 -24.94 7.95
C PHE A 270 3.70 -26.37 7.45
N LEU A 271 2.70 -26.69 6.64
CA LEU A 271 2.56 -28.02 6.06
C LEU A 271 3.39 -28.08 4.76
N ARG A 272 4.40 -28.96 4.76
CA ARG A 272 5.20 -29.31 3.58
C ARG A 272 4.75 -30.64 3.01
#